data_AF-A0A316KL71-F1
#
_entry.id   AF-A0A316KL71-F1
#
_cell.length_a   1.000
_cell.length_b   1.000
_cell.length_c   1.000
_cell.angle_alpha   90.00
_cell.angle_beta   90.00
_cell.angle_gamma   90.00
#
_symmetry.space_group_name_H-M   'P 1'
#
loop_
_entity.id
_entity.type
_entity.pdbx_description
1 polymer ?
#
loop_
_entity_poly.entity_id
_entity_poly.type
_entity_poly.pdbx_seq_one_letter_code
_entity_poly.pdbx_strand_id
1 'polypeptide(L)' 'MAKLNKDTLFKAPQTRAETVMDKTTRIVREMLDTETEQREAKTQRLRKTRLERESSESAKTPDAKRKTGKTTD' A
#
# COMPACT_ATOMS: atom_id res chain seq x y z
N MET A 1 -16.59 -34.59 8.25
CA MET A 1 -16.44 -34.90 6.80
C MET A 1 -17.83 -35.14 6.23
N ALA A 2 -18.21 -34.46 5.16
CA ALA A 2 -19.52 -34.69 4.52
C ALA A 2 -19.49 -36.01 3.73
N LYS A 3 -20.53 -36.83 3.85
CA LYS A 3 -20.67 -38.06 3.04
C LYS A 3 -21.15 -37.66 1.65
N LEU A 4 -20.33 -37.93 0.63
CA LEU A 4 -20.66 -37.68 -0.77
C LEU A 4 -21.61 -38.78 -1.29
N ASN A 5 -22.65 -38.38 -2.04
CA ASN A 5 -23.56 -39.27 -2.76
C ASN A 5 -23.64 -38.87 -4.24
N LYS A 6 -24.29 -39.70 -5.07
CA LYS A 6 -24.37 -39.52 -6.54
C LYS A 6 -24.91 -38.13 -6.95
N ASP A 7 -25.79 -37.56 -6.14
CA ASP A 7 -26.45 -36.28 -6.41
C ASP A 7 -25.58 -35.07 -6.01
N THR A 8 -24.67 -35.24 -5.05
CA THR A 8 -23.83 -34.16 -4.51
C THR A 8 -22.40 -34.18 -5.06
N LEU A 9 -21.96 -35.27 -5.70
CA LEU A 9 -20.59 -35.45 -6.17
C LEU A 9 -20.16 -34.40 -7.22
N PHE A 10 -21.08 -33.97 -8.07
CA PHE A 10 -20.81 -33.03 -9.16
C PHE A 10 -21.35 -31.62 -8.91
N LYS A 11 -21.85 -31.35 -7.69
CA LYS A 11 -22.37 -30.03 -7.33
C LYS A 11 -21.28 -29.23 -6.66
N ALA A 12 -21.18 -27.95 -7.02
CA ALA A 12 -20.30 -27.03 -6.31
C ALA A 12 -20.66 -27.04 -4.82
N PRO A 13 -19.67 -27.13 -3.92
CA PRO A 13 -19.94 -27.14 -2.48
C PRO A 13 -20.61 -25.81 -2.13
N GLN A 14 -21.72 -25.89 -1.41
CA GLN A 14 -22.43 -24.68 -1.03
C GLN A 14 -21.55 -23.85 -0.09
N THR A 15 -21.40 -22.56 -0.40
CA THR A 15 -20.62 -21.65 0.42
C THR A 15 -21.18 -21.67 1.84
N ARG A 16 -20.34 -22.02 2.81
CA ARG A 16 -20.78 -22.06 4.20
C ARG A 16 -21.18 -20.65 4.64
N ALA A 17 -22.29 -20.57 5.38
CA ALA A 17 -22.69 -19.32 6.00
C ALA A 17 -21.58 -18.85 6.95
N GLU A 18 -21.20 -17.58 6.86
CA GLU A 18 -20.19 -16.98 7.74
C GLU A 18 -20.61 -17.11 9.20
N THR A 19 -19.70 -17.63 10.03
CA THR A 19 -19.90 -17.64 11.48
C THR A 19 -19.73 -16.24 12.06
N VAL A 20 -20.16 -16.04 13.30
CA VAL A 20 -19.94 -14.76 14.00
C VAL A 20 -18.45 -14.42 14.10
N MET A 21 -17.59 -15.44 14.28
CA MET A 21 -16.14 -15.29 14.32
C MET A 21 -15.55 -14.90 12.95
N ASP A 22 -16.09 -15.43 11.86
CA ASP A 22 -15.66 -15.04 10.51
C ASP A 22 -16.01 -13.58 10.24
N LYS A 23 -17.18 -13.14 10.68
CA LYS A 23 -17.62 -11.74 10.58
C LYS A 23 -16.73 -10.80 11.37
N THR A 24 -16.41 -11.12 12.62
CA THR A 24 -15.51 -10.28 13.42
C THR A 24 -14.12 -10.21 12.80
N THR A 25 -13.60 -11.34 12.30
CA THR A 25 -12.31 -11.39 11.59
C THR A 25 -12.32 -10.52 10.34
N ARG A 26 -13.41 -10.56 9.56
CA ARG A 26 -13.57 -9.71 8.37
C ARG A 26 -13.55 -8.23 8.73
N ILE A 27 -14.32 -7.84 9.74
CA ILE A 27 -14.39 -6.44 10.20
C ILE A 27 -13.02 -5.95 10.70
N VAL A 28 -12.30 -6.78 11.46
CA VAL A 28 -10.95 -6.43 11.94
C VAL A 28 -9.97 -6.21 10.79
N ARG A 29 -9.99 -7.06 9.76
CA ARG A 29 -9.17 -6.86 8.56
C ARG A 29 -9.52 -5.57 7.84
N GLU A 30 -10.81 -5.31 7.62
CA GLU A 30 -11.30 -4.09 6.98
C GLU A 30 -10.85 -2.82 7.74
N MET A 31 -10.86 -2.83 9.08
CA MET A 31 -10.34 -1.73 9.88
C MET A 31 -8.83 -1.51 9.70
N LEU A 32 -8.04 -2.58 9.62
CA LEU A 32 -6.59 -2.49 9.42
C LEU A 32 -6.24 -2.00 8.01
N ASP A 33 -6.95 -2.50 7.00
CA ASP A 33 -6.73 -2.13 5.61
C ASP A 33 -7.05 -0.65 5.40
N THR A 34 -8.21 -0.19 5.89
CA THR A 34 -8.60 1.23 5.81
C THR A 34 -7.62 2.16 6.51
N GLU A 35 -7.09 1.77 7.68
CA GLU A 35 -6.08 2.56 8.39
C GLU A 35 -4.75 2.60 7.62
N THR A 36 -4.36 1.48 7.02
CA THR A 36 -3.15 1.36 6.20
C THR A 36 -3.25 2.24 4.96
N GLU A 37 -4.38 2.17 4.23
CA GLU A 37 -4.65 3.01 3.07
C GLU A 37 -4.57 4.51 3.40
N GLN A 38 -5.13 4.94 4.54
CA GLN A 38 -5.05 6.33 4.99
C GLN A 38 -3.61 6.79 5.24
N ARG A 39 -2.80 5.94 5.90
CA ARG A 39 -1.38 6.23 6.16
C ARG A 39 -0.57 6.31 4.86
N GLU A 40 -0.82 5.39 3.94
CA GLU A 40 -0.16 5.34 2.64
C GLU A 40 -0.53 6.55 1.79
N ALA A 41 -1.81 6.89 1.67
CA ALA A 41 -2.28 8.06 0.95
C ALA A 41 -1.66 9.36 1.48
N LYS A 42 -1.57 9.52 2.81
CA LYS A 42 -0.89 10.65 3.44
C LYS A 42 0.59 10.68 3.06
N THR A 43 1.26 9.53 3.15
CA THR A 43 2.69 9.42 2.84
C THR A 43 2.97 9.74 1.37
N GLN A 44 2.17 9.21 0.46
CA GLN A 44 2.27 9.50 -0.98
C GLN A 44 2.07 10.98 -1.26
N ARG A 45 1.07 11.62 -0.64
CA ARG A 45 0.85 13.08 -0.76
C ARG A 45 2.06 13.87 -0.29
N LEU A 46 2.60 13.56 0.89
CA LEU A 46 3.77 14.26 1.43
C LEU A 46 5.02 14.06 0.57
N ARG A 47 5.24 12.83 0.07
CA ARG A 47 6.34 12.53 -0.85
C ARG A 47 6.22 13.33 -2.14
N LYS A 48 5.03 13.40 -2.73
CA LYS A 48 4.77 14.20 -3.93
C LYS A 48 5.05 15.68 -3.68
N THR A 49 4.53 16.25 -2.59
CA THR A 49 4.81 17.65 -2.23
C THR A 49 6.29 17.92 -1.98
N ARG A 50 7.02 16.98 -1.37
CA ARG A 50 8.48 17.12 -1.19
C ARG A 50 9.20 17.13 -2.53
N LEU A 51 8.85 16.21 -3.43
CA LEU A 51 9.46 16.11 -4.76
C LEU A 51 9.22 17.37 -5.61
N GLU A 52 7.99 17.92 -5.58
CA GLU A 52 7.66 19.17 -6.26
C GLU A 52 8.49 20.36 -5.73
N ARG A 53 8.67 20.42 -4.39
CA ARG A 53 9.51 21.45 -3.77
C ARG A 53 10.97 21.30 -4.16
N GLU A 54 11.53 20.09 -4.06
CA GLU A 54 12.91 19.81 -4.46
C GLU A 54 13.15 20.15 -5.94
N SER A 55 12.22 19.79 -6.83
CA SER A 55 12.30 20.16 -8.25
C SER A 55 12.22 21.67 -8.46
N SER A 56 11.45 22.40 -7.64
CA SER A 56 11.37 23.86 -7.72
C SER A 56 12.61 24.55 -7.15
N GLU A 57 13.25 23.95 -6.14
CA GLU A 57 14.47 24.44 -5.50
C GLU A 57 15.70 24.19 -6.40
N SER A 58 15.76 23.02 -7.04
CA SER A 58 16.80 22.68 -8.02
C SER A 58 16.69 23.55 -9.27
N ALA A 59 15.48 23.94 -9.69
CA ALA A 59 15.29 24.88 -10.80
C ALA A 59 15.71 26.32 -10.46
N LYS A 60 15.71 26.70 -9.18
CA LYS A 60 16.12 28.03 -8.71
C LYS A 60 17.62 28.16 -8.47
N THR A 61 18.35 27.06 -8.43
CA THR A 61 19.81 27.05 -8.34
C THR A 61 20.38 26.68 -9.71
N PRO A 62 20.65 27.65 -10.60
CA PRO A 62 21.39 27.34 -11.81
C PRO A 62 22.76 26.81 -11.39
N ASP A 63 23.12 25.63 -11.89
CA ASP A 63 24.38 24.92 -11.72
C ASP A 63 25.51 25.77 -11.10
N ALA A 64 25.65 25.68 -9.78
CA ALA A 64 26.86 26.13 -9.11
C ALA A 64 27.98 25.14 -9.47
N LYS A 65 28.52 25.35 -10.67
CA LYS A 65 29.71 24.74 -11.26
C LYS A 65 30.76 24.59 -10.16
N ARG A 66 30.93 23.36 -9.65
CA ARG A 66 31.98 23.04 -8.66
C ARG A 66 33.33 23.29 -9.32
N LYS A 67 33.88 24.46 -9.06
CA LYS A 67 35.25 24.83 -9.43
C LYS A 67 36.17 24.01 -8.54
N THR A 68 36.76 22.96 -9.10
CA THR A 68 37.83 22.19 -8.46
C THR A 68 39.00 23.14 -8.19
N GLY A 69 39.11 23.57 -6.93
CA GLY A 69 40.22 24.37 -6.45
C GLY A 69 41.48 23.52 -6.40
N LYS A 70 42.43 23.88 -7.26
CA LYS A 70 43.83 23.47 -7.29
C LYS A 70 44.46 23.60 -5.89
N THR A 71 44.90 22.48 -5.32
CA THR A 71 45.80 22.46 -4.15
C THR A 71 47.21 22.21 -4.66
N THR A 72 48.08 23.18 -4.44
CA THR A 72 49.54 23.08 -4.58
C THR A 72 50.12 22.55 -3.29
N ASP A 73 50.88 21.46 -3.36
CA ASP A 73 52.11 21.20 -2.60
C ASP A 73 53.01 20.32 -3.47
#